data_AF-K6YZP5-F1
#
_entry.id   AF-K6YZP5-F1
#
_cell.length_a   1.000
_cell.length_b   1.000
_cell.length_c   1.000
_cell.angle_alpha   90.00
_cell.angle_beta   90.00
_cell.angle_gamma   90.00
#
_symmetry.space_group_name_H-M   'P 1'
#
loop_
_entity.id
_entity.type
_entity.pdbx_description
1 polymer ?
#
loop_
_entity_poly.entity_id
_entity_poly.type
_entity_poly.pdbx_seq_one_letter_code
_entity_poly.pdbx_strand_id
1 'polypeptide(L)'
;MLDFSFTHKLKKMWKADYLSDPVLLQIAEKLLENNNTVPSSHLDAGMTYFGQMIAHDIAPHTTPPEQPVRAISNELLLESLYAYPNRIVNDKFEMRAIQWQGVKGFDVARDQEGNPLIPEHRNDINRIVCQLQTFWQNFHNQLISAPYHFDFENAKCHTILTFQFVTVEYYLRNLLDPHIFDIYFNQKKKPELPFKEEQRLDFFHNSAFRFGHSMVRNSYALRRFQPEVPLTSLFASSQKIEDKHVVQWRRFFGDNQKANKIDLSLADAMSKIRFPSGNAEMIRVIFKNLLAGLNKQIPSGYSIVKKINSQLDLKACLQLEPLSELPPEFSDIDELSVQNLPLWTYILHEAATTHDGERLGKLGSILIADVLHDAINTKALSIFKNGVYDKHHALNVLADVKDRLLDEDNNVDLNKFFSVI
;
A
#
# COMPACT_ATOMS: atom_id res chain seq x y z
N MET A 1 -18.75 -22.42 15.70
CA MET A 1 -18.22 -23.36 14.69
C MET A 1 -18.75 -22.91 13.34
N LEU A 2 -17.94 -22.15 12.61
CA LEU A 2 -18.24 -21.80 11.22
C LEU A 2 -18.00 -23.05 10.37
N ASP A 3 -19.01 -23.46 9.60
CA ASP A 3 -18.91 -24.57 8.65
C ASP A 3 -18.10 -24.09 7.43
N PHE A 4 -16.78 -24.33 7.46
CA PHE A 4 -15.86 -24.08 6.35
C PHE A 4 -15.78 -25.31 5.43
N SER A 5 -16.89 -25.80 4.92
CA SER A 5 -16.88 -26.76 3.81
C SER A 5 -16.59 -26.06 2.46
N PHE A 6 -15.44 -25.38 2.36
CA PHE A 6 -14.95 -24.84 1.09
C PHE A 6 -14.37 -25.95 0.22
N THR A 7 -15.24 -26.67 -0.49
CA THR A 7 -14.85 -27.62 -1.55
C THR A 7 -14.49 -26.89 -2.84
N HIS A 8 -13.45 -26.05 -2.81
CA HIS A 8 -12.77 -25.68 -4.06
C HIS A 8 -11.79 -26.79 -4.42
N LYS A 9 -11.79 -27.22 -5.70
CA LYS A 9 -10.70 -28.06 -6.24
C LYS A 9 -9.39 -27.33 -6.00
N LEU A 10 -8.64 -27.73 -4.97
CA LEU A 10 -7.30 -27.22 -4.70
C LEU A 10 -6.47 -27.35 -5.98
N LYS A 11 -5.77 -26.28 -6.38
CA LYS A 11 -4.81 -26.35 -7.47
C LYS A 11 -3.83 -27.49 -7.15
N LYS A 12 -3.84 -28.55 -7.97
CA LYS A 12 -3.04 -29.78 -7.77
C LYS A 12 -1.55 -29.48 -7.51
N MET A 13 -1.04 -28.34 -7.98
CA MET A 13 0.37 -27.99 -7.97
C MET A 13 0.94 -27.62 -6.59
N TRP A 14 0.11 -27.13 -5.65
CA TRP A 14 0.60 -26.58 -4.36
C TRP A 14 -0.17 -27.10 -3.14
N LYS A 15 -0.75 -28.29 -3.24
CA LYS A 15 -1.58 -28.84 -2.16
C LYS A 15 -0.86 -28.92 -0.81
N ALA A 16 0.45 -29.13 -0.83
CA ALA A 16 1.28 -29.24 0.37
C ALA A 16 1.53 -27.91 1.10
N ASP A 17 1.21 -26.77 0.46
CA ASP A 17 1.43 -25.44 1.04
C ASP A 17 0.26 -24.99 1.94
N TYR A 18 -0.92 -25.60 1.80
CA TYR A 18 -2.13 -25.09 2.44
C TYR A 18 -2.29 -25.62 3.86
N LEU A 19 -2.30 -24.70 4.81
CA LEU A 19 -2.54 -24.96 6.22
C LEU A 19 -4.04 -24.98 6.54
N SER A 20 -4.40 -25.73 7.58
CA SER A 20 -5.77 -25.75 8.09
C SER A 20 -6.10 -24.46 8.84
N ASP A 21 -7.40 -24.11 8.94
CA ASP A 21 -7.84 -22.94 9.70
C ASP A 21 -7.32 -22.92 11.16
N PRO A 22 -7.27 -24.05 11.89
CA PRO A 22 -6.65 -24.09 13.23
C PRO A 22 -5.17 -23.68 13.25
N VAL A 23 -4.38 -24.06 12.26
CA VAL A 23 -2.96 -23.66 12.19
C VAL A 23 -2.83 -22.18 11.85
N LEU A 24 -3.67 -21.66 10.94
CA LEU A 24 -3.70 -20.22 10.63
C LEU A 24 -4.14 -19.36 11.82
N LEU A 25 -5.05 -19.87 12.67
CA LEU A 25 -5.43 -19.21 13.91
C LEU A 25 -4.25 -19.13 14.89
N GLN A 26 -3.50 -20.22 15.07
CA GLN A 26 -2.29 -20.21 15.91
C GLN A 26 -1.25 -19.21 15.42
N ILE A 27 -1.01 -19.14 14.10
CA ILE A 27 -0.12 -18.11 13.51
C ILE A 27 -0.63 -16.71 13.85
N ALA A 28 -1.93 -16.45 13.69
CA ALA A 28 -2.51 -15.15 14.01
C ALA A 28 -2.37 -14.79 15.50
N GLU A 29 -2.53 -15.77 16.39
CA GLU A 29 -2.36 -15.61 17.84
C GLU A 29 -0.92 -15.28 18.21
N LYS A 30 0.08 -15.99 17.65
CA LYS A 30 1.49 -15.67 17.86
C LYS A 30 1.88 -14.27 17.40
N LEU A 31 1.36 -13.84 16.25
CA LEU A 31 1.55 -12.47 15.74
C LEU A 31 0.95 -11.40 16.67
N LEU A 32 -0.07 -11.76 17.45
CA LEU A 32 -0.74 -10.87 18.41
C LEU A 32 -0.08 -10.87 19.79
N GLU A 33 0.66 -11.91 20.15
CA GLU A 33 1.38 -11.99 21.43
C GLU A 33 2.66 -11.15 21.41
N ASN A 34 3.26 -10.93 20.24
CA ASN A 34 4.53 -10.23 20.06
C ASN A 34 4.44 -8.68 20.15
N ASN A 35 3.47 -8.13 20.88
CA ASN A 35 3.08 -6.70 20.83
C ASN A 35 3.89 -5.75 21.75
N ASN A 36 4.90 -6.24 22.47
CA ASN A 36 5.38 -5.51 23.66
C ASN A 36 6.33 -4.34 23.39
N THR A 37 6.93 -4.22 22.21
CA THR A 37 7.59 -3.00 21.71
C THR A 37 7.86 -3.19 20.22
N VAL A 38 7.14 -2.48 19.35
CA VAL A 38 7.40 -2.56 17.92
C VAL A 38 8.56 -1.62 17.57
N PRO A 39 9.68 -2.12 17.04
CA PRO A 39 10.82 -1.30 16.68
C PRO A 39 10.47 -0.34 15.54
N SER A 40 10.99 0.88 15.60
CA SER A 40 10.83 1.88 14.53
C SER A 40 11.88 1.66 13.43
N SER A 41 11.47 1.87 12.19
CA SER A 41 12.30 1.81 10.98
C SER A 41 12.92 3.18 10.64
N HIS A 42 13.78 3.26 9.64
CA HIS A 42 14.16 4.48 8.94
C HIS A 42 13.05 5.05 8.03
N LEU A 43 12.07 4.22 7.64
CA LEU A 43 10.97 4.63 6.77
C LEU A 43 10.05 5.61 7.48
N ASP A 44 9.61 6.63 6.76
CA ASP A 44 8.69 7.64 7.25
C ASP A 44 7.29 7.05 7.47
N ALA A 45 6.61 7.43 8.57
CA ALA A 45 5.27 6.90 8.89
C ALA A 45 4.24 7.20 7.80
N GLY A 46 4.45 8.25 7.00
CA GLY A 46 3.62 8.58 5.85
C GLY A 46 3.66 7.51 4.75
N MET A 47 4.76 6.75 4.63
CA MET A 47 4.90 5.69 3.64
C MET A 47 3.85 4.59 3.84
N THR A 48 3.48 4.27 5.08
CA THR A 48 2.43 3.29 5.37
C THR A 48 1.11 3.64 4.70
N TYR A 49 0.71 4.91 4.80
CA TYR A 49 -0.58 5.40 4.28
C TYR A 49 -0.51 5.74 2.79
N PHE A 50 0.65 6.16 2.29
CA PHE A 50 0.87 6.31 0.87
C PHE A 50 0.80 4.95 0.14
N GLY A 51 1.39 3.90 0.73
CA GLY A 51 1.25 2.52 0.27
C GLY A 51 -0.21 2.05 0.26
N GLN A 52 -0.98 2.42 1.29
CA GLN A 52 -2.42 2.13 1.32
C GLN A 52 -3.17 2.82 0.18
N MET A 53 -2.85 4.08 -0.14
CA MET A 53 -3.44 4.80 -1.27
C MET A 53 -3.09 4.16 -2.62
N ILE A 54 -1.83 3.75 -2.82
CA ILE A 54 -1.40 2.97 -4.00
C ILE A 54 -2.23 1.69 -4.12
N ALA A 55 -2.38 0.94 -3.02
CA ALA A 55 -3.15 -0.30 -3.01
C ALA A 55 -4.61 -0.03 -3.41
N HIS A 56 -5.23 1.01 -2.86
CA HIS A 56 -6.61 1.35 -3.19
C HIS A 56 -6.79 1.81 -4.64
N ASP A 57 -5.73 2.26 -5.31
CA ASP A 57 -5.75 2.66 -6.73
C ASP A 57 -5.74 1.47 -7.69
N ILE A 58 -5.01 0.40 -7.36
CA ILE A 58 -4.81 -0.73 -8.28
C ILE A 58 -5.40 -2.05 -7.81
N ALA A 59 -5.83 -2.15 -6.55
CA ALA A 59 -6.35 -3.38 -5.97
C ALA A 59 -7.88 -3.37 -5.81
N PRO A 60 -8.57 -4.46 -6.18
CA PRO A 60 -9.99 -4.61 -5.91
C PRO A 60 -10.27 -4.79 -4.41
N HIS A 61 -11.55 -4.65 -4.05
CA HIS A 61 -12.02 -5.01 -2.72
C HIS A 61 -11.86 -6.52 -2.49
N THR A 62 -11.31 -6.89 -1.33
CA THR A 62 -11.12 -8.29 -0.95
C THR A 62 -12.35 -8.90 -0.29
N THR A 63 -13.32 -8.06 0.09
CA THR A 63 -14.64 -8.44 0.61
C THR A 63 -15.71 -7.80 -0.26
N PRO A 64 -16.87 -8.43 -0.45
CA PRO A 64 -17.98 -7.85 -1.20
C PRO A 64 -18.30 -6.44 -0.65
N PRO A 65 -18.28 -5.39 -1.48
CA PRO A 65 -18.59 -4.05 -1.04
C PRO A 65 -20.10 -3.91 -0.84
N GLU A 66 -20.52 -3.11 0.16
CA GLU A 66 -21.94 -2.77 0.37
C GLU A 66 -22.45 -1.76 -0.65
N GLN A 67 -21.54 -1.02 -1.29
CA GLN A 67 -21.84 0.02 -2.27
C GLN A 67 -21.20 -0.31 -3.63
N PRO A 68 -21.72 0.26 -4.73
CA PRO A 68 -21.08 0.15 -6.04
C PRO A 68 -19.63 0.62 -5.97
N VAL A 69 -18.71 -0.18 -6.52
CA VAL A 69 -17.29 0.14 -6.60
C VAL A 69 -16.92 0.45 -8.05
N ARG A 70 -15.94 1.34 -8.23
CA ARG A 70 -15.36 1.59 -9.55
C ARG A 70 -14.74 0.30 -10.12
N ALA A 71 -14.61 0.25 -11.44
CA ALA A 71 -13.75 -0.74 -12.08
C ALA A 71 -12.28 -0.48 -11.69
N ILE A 72 -11.51 -1.56 -11.54
CA ILE A 72 -10.08 -1.51 -11.26
C ILE A 72 -9.34 -1.93 -12.54
N SER A 73 -8.58 -1.02 -13.13
CA SER A 73 -7.76 -1.30 -14.32
C SER A 73 -6.48 -2.07 -14.01
N ASN A 74 -6.05 -2.07 -12.74
CA ASN A 74 -4.69 -2.43 -12.28
C ASN A 74 -3.60 -1.47 -12.79
N GLU A 75 -3.99 -0.30 -13.32
CA GLU A 75 -3.09 0.76 -13.76
C GLU A 75 -2.98 1.86 -12.69
N LEU A 76 -1.77 2.39 -12.47
CA LEU A 76 -1.51 3.44 -11.49
C LEU A 76 -1.83 4.83 -12.08
N LEU A 77 -3.12 5.04 -12.34
CA LEU A 77 -3.67 6.24 -13.00
C LEU A 77 -4.45 7.16 -12.06
N LEU A 78 -4.37 6.96 -10.75
CA LEU A 78 -5.18 7.69 -9.77
C LEU A 78 -6.68 7.58 -10.09
N GLU A 79 -7.15 6.40 -10.50
CA GLU A 79 -8.57 6.11 -10.68
C GLU A 79 -9.35 6.26 -9.37
N SER A 80 -8.68 6.02 -8.23
CA SER A 80 -9.18 6.33 -6.89
C SER A 80 -9.56 7.81 -6.69
N LEU A 81 -9.01 8.69 -7.53
CA LEU A 81 -9.29 10.13 -7.56
C LEU A 81 -10.18 10.52 -8.76
N TYR A 82 -9.94 9.95 -9.95
CA TYR A 82 -10.50 10.43 -11.22
C TYR A 82 -11.56 9.55 -11.88
N ALA A 83 -11.81 8.31 -11.44
CA ALA A 83 -12.68 7.38 -12.18
C ALA A 83 -14.10 7.91 -12.40
N TYR A 84 -14.67 8.54 -11.36
CA TYR A 84 -15.96 9.24 -11.47
C TYR A 84 -16.14 10.25 -10.32
N PRO A 85 -15.48 11.42 -10.38
CA PRO A 85 -15.56 12.38 -9.29
C PRO A 85 -16.95 13.02 -9.25
N ASN A 86 -17.66 12.83 -8.14
CA ASN A 86 -19.03 13.31 -7.97
C ASN A 86 -19.14 14.82 -7.70
N ARG A 87 -18.00 15.52 -7.57
CA ARG A 87 -17.89 16.89 -7.03
C ARG A 87 -16.80 17.70 -7.73
N ILE A 88 -17.04 18.08 -8.99
CA ILE A 88 -16.22 19.06 -9.74
C ILE A 88 -17.04 20.32 -10.01
N VAL A 89 -16.49 21.49 -9.69
CA VAL A 89 -17.10 22.81 -9.93
C VAL A 89 -16.07 23.72 -10.60
N ASN A 90 -16.42 24.27 -11.76
CA ASN A 90 -15.50 25.09 -12.58
C ASN A 90 -14.14 24.39 -12.80
N ASP A 91 -14.19 23.14 -13.22
CA ASP A 91 -13.04 22.26 -13.44
C ASP A 91 -12.18 21.99 -12.20
N LYS A 92 -12.63 22.32 -10.98
CA LYS A 92 -11.88 22.04 -9.74
C LYS A 92 -12.63 21.06 -8.86
N PHE A 93 -11.90 20.18 -8.17
CA PHE A 93 -12.47 19.37 -7.11
C PHE A 93 -13.07 20.26 -6.01
N GLU A 94 -14.32 20.01 -5.65
CA GLU A 94 -14.95 20.67 -4.52
C GLU A 94 -14.51 19.98 -3.21
N MET A 95 -13.67 20.69 -2.44
CA MET A 95 -13.07 20.20 -1.19
C MET A 95 -13.85 20.62 0.06
N ARG A 96 -15.15 20.87 -0.10
CA ARG A 96 -16.03 21.39 0.96
C ARG A 96 -17.29 20.55 1.05
N ALA A 97 -17.72 20.28 2.28
CA ALA A 97 -19.02 19.67 2.52
C ALA A 97 -20.14 20.62 2.10
N ILE A 98 -21.20 20.06 1.50
CA ILE A 98 -22.38 20.79 1.00
C ILE A 98 -23.10 21.51 2.15
N GLN A 99 -23.00 20.95 3.37
CA GLN A 99 -23.37 21.60 4.62
C GLN A 99 -22.11 21.72 5.49
N TRP A 100 -21.76 22.94 5.90
CA TRP A 100 -20.53 23.23 6.65
C TRP A 100 -20.45 22.45 7.96
N GLN A 101 -19.66 21.37 7.97
CA GLN A 101 -19.46 20.58 9.18
C GLN A 101 -18.00 20.13 9.42
N GLY A 102 -17.14 20.06 8.40
CA GLY A 102 -15.72 19.65 8.50
C GLY A 102 -14.69 20.79 8.39
N VAL A 103 -13.39 20.48 8.53
CA VAL A 103 -12.31 21.48 8.41
C VAL A 103 -12.02 21.80 6.94
N LYS A 104 -12.12 23.09 6.58
CA LYS A 104 -11.91 23.59 5.22
C LYS A 104 -10.55 23.18 4.66
N GLY A 105 -10.55 22.46 3.53
CA GLY A 105 -9.34 22.09 2.79
C GLY A 105 -8.62 20.84 3.29
N PHE A 106 -9.13 20.20 4.35
CA PHE A 106 -8.55 18.98 4.94
C PHE A 106 -9.52 17.79 4.94
N ASP A 107 -10.71 17.96 4.36
CA ASP A 107 -11.72 16.91 4.25
C ASP A 107 -12.25 16.88 2.81
N VAL A 108 -12.75 15.73 2.41
CA VAL A 108 -13.42 15.54 1.12
C VAL A 108 -14.83 16.13 1.17
N ALA A 109 -15.42 16.43 0.01
CA ALA A 109 -16.85 16.73 -0.05
C ALA A 109 -17.68 15.51 0.40
N ARG A 110 -18.80 15.78 1.08
CA ARG A 110 -19.71 14.77 1.65
C ARG A 110 -21.16 15.08 1.33
N ASP A 111 -21.99 14.05 1.24
CA ASP A 111 -23.46 14.18 1.16
C ASP A 111 -24.07 14.55 2.53
N GLN A 112 -25.42 14.53 2.63
CA GLN A 112 -26.12 14.89 3.86
C GLN A 112 -26.01 13.82 4.95
N GLU A 113 -25.77 12.58 4.53
CA GLU A 113 -25.58 11.40 5.36
C GLU A 113 -24.11 11.25 5.85
N GLY A 114 -23.21 12.10 5.35
CA GLY A 114 -21.79 12.12 5.71
C GLY A 114 -20.91 11.22 4.84
N ASN A 115 -21.47 10.56 3.82
CA ASN A 115 -20.71 9.71 2.92
C ASN A 115 -19.76 10.55 2.06
N PRO A 116 -18.54 10.06 1.82
CA PRO A 116 -17.56 10.77 1.02
C PRO A 116 -17.96 10.76 -0.46
N LEU A 117 -17.86 11.91 -1.11
CA LEU A 117 -18.15 12.07 -2.55
C LEU A 117 -16.88 11.91 -3.38
N ILE A 118 -16.24 10.74 -3.23
CA ILE A 118 -14.99 10.36 -3.92
C ILE A 118 -15.16 9.01 -4.63
N PRO A 119 -14.38 8.71 -5.69
CA PRO A 119 -14.53 7.42 -6.37
C PRO A 119 -14.15 6.20 -5.52
N GLU A 120 -13.19 6.36 -4.61
CA GLU A 120 -12.65 5.28 -3.79
C GLU A 120 -13.01 5.47 -2.31
N HIS A 121 -14.13 4.87 -1.90
CA HIS A 121 -14.67 5.03 -0.55
C HIS A 121 -13.75 4.42 0.52
N ARG A 122 -12.86 3.47 0.17
CA ARG A 122 -11.88 2.93 1.12
C ARG A 122 -10.92 4.00 1.63
N ASN A 123 -10.69 5.08 0.88
CA ASN A 123 -9.85 6.19 1.32
C ASN A 123 -10.46 6.94 2.51
N ASP A 124 -11.78 6.89 2.73
CA ASP A 124 -12.45 7.55 3.86
C ASP A 124 -12.44 6.72 5.15
N ILE A 125 -12.11 5.43 5.07
CA ILE A 125 -12.07 4.55 6.24
C ILE A 125 -11.03 5.03 7.26
N ASN A 126 -9.89 5.56 6.78
CA ASN A 126 -8.81 6.07 7.61
C ASN A 126 -8.60 7.57 7.35
N ARG A 127 -8.65 8.37 8.41
CA ARG A 127 -8.55 9.85 8.34
C ARG A 127 -7.23 10.34 7.73
N ILE A 128 -6.13 9.59 7.83
CA ILE A 128 -4.85 9.96 7.20
C ILE A 128 -4.93 9.74 5.68
N VAL A 129 -5.49 8.61 5.24
CA VAL A 129 -5.67 8.31 3.80
C VAL A 129 -6.69 9.28 3.17
N CYS A 130 -7.76 9.63 3.89
CA CYS A 130 -8.75 10.62 3.44
C CYS A 130 -8.10 11.99 3.23
N GLN A 131 -7.13 12.36 4.07
CA GLN A 131 -6.35 13.58 3.89
C GLN A 131 -5.33 13.47 2.75
N LEU A 132 -4.75 12.30 2.48
CA LEU A 132 -3.93 12.09 1.28
C LEU A 132 -4.78 12.24 0.01
N GLN A 133 -6.00 11.70 -0.02
CA GLN A 133 -6.96 11.93 -1.11
C GLN A 133 -7.18 13.44 -1.32
N THR A 134 -7.41 14.16 -0.23
CA THR A 134 -7.61 15.62 -0.24
C THR A 134 -6.37 16.37 -0.72
N PHE A 135 -5.19 15.93 -0.31
CA PHE A 135 -3.92 16.50 -0.77
C PHE A 135 -3.78 16.39 -2.30
N TRP A 136 -4.05 15.23 -2.89
CA TRP A 136 -3.96 15.06 -4.35
C TRP A 136 -5.04 15.84 -5.11
N GLN A 137 -6.25 15.99 -4.53
CA GLN A 137 -7.27 16.90 -5.07
C GLN A 137 -6.81 18.36 -5.06
N ASN A 138 -6.19 18.81 -3.95
CA ASN A 138 -5.65 20.16 -3.84
C ASN A 138 -4.47 20.38 -4.79
N PHE A 139 -3.59 19.39 -4.96
CA PHE A 139 -2.49 19.45 -5.93
C PHE A 139 -3.02 19.68 -7.35
N HIS A 140 -3.96 18.86 -7.79
CA HIS A 140 -4.62 19.05 -9.07
C HIS A 140 -5.25 20.44 -9.21
N ASN A 141 -6.02 20.89 -8.21
CA ASN A 141 -6.68 22.21 -8.22
C ASN A 141 -5.70 23.38 -8.30
N GLN A 142 -4.50 23.23 -7.74
CA GLN A 142 -3.45 24.24 -7.85
C GLN A 142 -2.85 24.31 -9.26
N LEU A 143 -2.73 23.18 -9.96
CA LEU A 143 -2.29 23.17 -11.36
C LEU A 143 -3.28 23.87 -12.31
N ILE A 144 -4.57 23.87 -11.96
CA ILE A 144 -5.58 24.64 -12.70
C ILE A 144 -5.54 26.14 -12.34
N SER A 145 -5.07 26.45 -11.14
CA SER A 145 -4.98 27.82 -10.63
C SER A 145 -3.67 28.50 -11.06
N ALA A 146 -3.55 29.80 -10.80
CA ALA A 146 -2.27 30.49 -10.97
C ALA A 146 -1.18 29.83 -10.09
N PRO A 147 0.08 29.73 -10.56
CA PRO A 147 0.60 30.30 -11.81
C PRO A 147 0.48 29.39 -13.06
N TYR A 148 -0.04 28.18 -12.91
CA TYR A 148 0.02 27.13 -13.95
C TYR A 148 -1.05 27.27 -15.02
N HIS A 149 -2.29 27.58 -14.63
CA HIS A 149 -3.42 27.78 -15.54
C HIS A 149 -3.69 26.60 -16.50
N PHE A 150 -3.43 25.36 -16.07
CA PHE A 150 -3.77 24.19 -16.85
C PHE A 150 -5.29 24.00 -16.95
N ASP A 151 -5.75 23.39 -18.04
CA ASP A 151 -7.09 22.81 -18.07
C ASP A 151 -7.15 21.52 -17.21
N PHE A 152 -8.35 20.99 -17.03
CA PHE A 152 -8.58 19.80 -16.20
C PHE A 152 -7.75 18.59 -16.66
N GLU A 153 -7.72 18.31 -17.96
CA GLU A 153 -7.04 17.13 -18.49
C GLU A 153 -5.52 17.25 -18.35
N ASN A 154 -4.93 18.41 -18.62
CA ASN A 154 -3.50 18.64 -18.40
C ASN A 154 -3.15 18.58 -16.91
N ALA A 155 -3.97 19.17 -16.03
CA ALA A 155 -3.77 19.06 -14.58
C ALA A 155 -3.88 17.61 -14.08
N LYS A 156 -4.82 16.83 -14.63
CA LYS A 156 -4.96 15.39 -14.35
C LYS A 156 -3.72 14.63 -14.79
N CYS A 157 -3.24 14.83 -16.03
CA CYS A 157 -2.04 14.18 -16.53
C CYS A 157 -0.83 14.46 -15.64
N HIS A 158 -0.56 15.72 -15.30
CA HIS A 158 0.54 16.09 -14.42
C HIS A 158 0.40 15.53 -13.00
N THR A 159 -0.83 15.46 -12.48
CA THR A 159 -1.12 14.85 -11.17
C THR A 159 -0.78 13.36 -11.16
N ILE A 160 -1.22 12.62 -12.17
CA ILE A 160 -0.94 11.19 -12.32
C ILE A 160 0.56 10.93 -12.48
N LEU A 161 1.22 11.66 -13.38
CA LEU A 161 2.66 11.51 -13.62
C LEU A 161 3.48 11.83 -12.36
N THR A 162 3.07 12.85 -11.59
CA THR A 162 3.70 13.16 -10.30
C THR A 162 3.51 12.03 -9.30
N PHE A 163 2.31 11.45 -9.21
CA PHE A 163 2.02 10.32 -8.33
C PHE A 163 2.83 9.07 -8.68
N GLN A 164 2.92 8.73 -9.98
CA GLN A 164 3.77 7.65 -10.47
C GLN A 164 5.25 7.92 -10.11
N PHE A 165 5.73 9.14 -10.29
CA PHE A 165 7.12 9.49 -10.02
C PHE A 165 7.46 9.41 -8.52
N VAL A 166 6.60 9.95 -7.65
CA VAL A 166 6.74 9.81 -6.19
C VAL A 166 6.71 8.33 -5.77
N THR A 167 5.86 7.53 -6.43
CA THR A 167 5.80 6.09 -6.18
C THR A 167 7.13 5.41 -6.48
N VAL A 168 7.78 5.70 -7.60
CA VAL A 168 9.08 5.10 -7.94
C VAL A 168 10.21 5.68 -7.09
N GLU A 169 10.39 7.00 -7.13
CA GLU A 169 11.60 7.66 -6.63
C GLU A 169 11.63 7.86 -5.12
N TYR A 170 10.48 7.87 -4.46
CA TYR A 170 10.42 7.95 -3.01
C TYR A 170 9.95 6.64 -2.39
N TYR A 171 8.76 6.14 -2.77
CA TYR A 171 8.19 4.98 -2.08
C TYR A 171 8.97 3.70 -2.37
N LEU A 172 9.10 3.29 -3.64
CA LEU A 172 9.78 2.04 -4.02
C LEU A 172 11.29 2.10 -3.78
N ARG A 173 11.94 3.22 -4.07
CA ARG A 173 13.39 3.41 -3.84
C ARG A 173 13.78 3.18 -2.38
N ASN A 174 12.97 3.64 -1.43
CA ASN A 174 13.24 3.44 0.00
C ASN A 174 12.74 2.10 0.53
N LEU A 175 11.66 1.55 -0.04
CA LEU A 175 11.00 0.34 0.44
C LEU A 175 11.63 -0.98 -0.04
N LEU A 176 12.08 -1.04 -1.29
CA LEU A 176 12.53 -2.29 -1.91
C LEU A 176 13.97 -2.63 -1.50
N ASP A 177 14.32 -3.90 -1.64
CA ASP A 177 15.69 -4.36 -1.72
C ASP A 177 16.43 -3.60 -2.85
N PRO A 178 17.59 -2.98 -2.59
CA PRO A 178 18.27 -2.14 -3.59
C PRO A 178 18.62 -2.87 -4.89
N HIS A 179 19.04 -4.13 -4.80
CA HIS A 179 19.37 -4.93 -5.99
C HIS A 179 18.13 -5.20 -6.84
N ILE A 180 16.99 -5.47 -6.21
CA ILE A 180 15.72 -5.65 -6.92
C ILE A 180 15.21 -4.32 -7.49
N PHE A 181 15.33 -3.20 -6.76
CA PHE A 181 15.01 -1.88 -7.30
C PHE A 181 15.81 -1.59 -8.58
N ASP A 182 17.11 -1.86 -8.56
CA ASP A 182 17.97 -1.63 -9.72
C ASP A 182 17.56 -2.47 -10.93
N ILE A 183 17.21 -3.75 -10.72
CA ILE A 183 16.74 -4.65 -11.79
C ILE A 183 15.47 -4.12 -12.46
N TYR A 184 14.52 -3.59 -11.69
CA TYR A 184 13.23 -3.17 -12.24
C TYR A 184 13.24 -1.74 -12.76
N PHE A 185 13.96 -0.81 -12.13
CA PHE A 185 13.86 0.62 -12.43
C PHE A 185 15.13 1.22 -13.03
N ASN A 186 16.30 0.58 -12.92
CA ASN A 186 17.54 1.10 -13.51
C ASN A 186 18.06 0.28 -14.71
N GLN A 187 17.46 -0.88 -14.98
CA GLN A 187 17.78 -1.70 -16.16
C GLN A 187 16.75 -1.50 -17.28
N LYS A 188 17.18 -1.80 -18.52
CA LYS A 188 16.35 -1.62 -19.72
C LYS A 188 15.25 -2.67 -19.88
N LYS A 189 15.38 -3.83 -19.23
CA LYS A 189 14.43 -4.93 -19.36
C LYS A 189 14.20 -5.56 -18.00
N LYS A 190 12.96 -5.50 -17.53
CA LYS A 190 12.54 -6.23 -16.33
C LYS A 190 12.53 -7.76 -16.58
N PRO A 191 12.72 -8.58 -15.55
CA PRO A 191 12.63 -10.03 -15.67
C PRO A 191 11.19 -10.50 -15.95
N GLU A 192 11.06 -11.60 -16.69
CA GLU A 192 9.77 -12.25 -16.96
C GLU A 192 9.54 -13.38 -15.95
N LEU A 193 8.68 -13.15 -14.95
CA LEU A 193 8.40 -14.13 -13.92
C LEU A 193 7.62 -15.34 -14.48
N PRO A 194 7.82 -16.57 -13.94
CA PRO A 194 7.17 -17.79 -14.42
C PRO A 194 5.73 -17.96 -13.91
N PHE A 195 4.98 -16.85 -13.86
CA PHE A 195 3.61 -16.77 -13.34
C PHE A 195 2.73 -15.99 -14.32
N LYS A 196 1.47 -16.39 -14.43
CA LYS A 196 0.48 -15.61 -15.19
C LYS A 196 0.19 -14.29 -14.47
N GLU A 197 -0.22 -13.28 -15.22
CA GLU A 197 -0.58 -11.96 -14.68
C GLU A 197 -1.57 -12.05 -13.52
N GLU A 198 -2.67 -12.79 -13.67
CA GLU A 198 -3.66 -13.02 -12.60
C GLU A 198 -3.04 -13.56 -11.30
N GLN A 199 -2.05 -14.46 -11.42
CA GLN A 199 -1.36 -15.01 -10.25
C GLN A 199 -0.48 -13.94 -9.58
N ARG A 200 0.23 -13.13 -10.36
CA ARG A 200 1.08 -12.05 -9.85
C ARG A 200 0.24 -11.01 -9.11
N LEU A 201 -0.90 -10.62 -9.69
CA LEU A 201 -1.88 -9.72 -9.05
C LEU A 201 -2.46 -10.35 -7.77
N ASP A 202 -2.82 -11.64 -7.79
CA ASP A 202 -3.31 -12.32 -6.59
C ASP A 202 -2.25 -12.37 -5.48
N PHE A 203 -0.97 -12.65 -5.81
CA PHE A 203 0.15 -12.62 -4.86
C PHE A 203 0.33 -11.23 -4.25
N PHE A 204 0.25 -10.19 -5.08
CA PHE A 204 0.36 -8.80 -4.66
C PHE A 204 -0.79 -8.37 -3.74
N HIS A 205 -2.06 -8.51 -4.18
CA HIS A 205 -3.24 -8.02 -3.45
C HIS A 205 -3.54 -8.81 -2.17
N ASN A 206 -3.32 -10.12 -2.18
CA ASN A 206 -3.77 -11.00 -1.10
C ASN A 206 -2.65 -11.42 -0.15
N SER A 207 -1.42 -10.97 -0.38
CA SER A 207 -0.29 -11.30 0.49
C SER A 207 0.81 -10.24 0.48
N ALA A 208 1.52 -10.05 -0.64
CA ALA A 208 2.77 -9.30 -0.64
C ALA A 208 2.58 -7.83 -0.24
N PHE A 209 1.61 -7.11 -0.83
CA PHE A 209 1.37 -5.69 -0.55
C PHE A 209 0.60 -5.44 0.77
N ARG A 210 0.38 -6.48 1.58
CA ARG A 210 -0.18 -6.38 2.94
C ARG A 210 0.88 -6.20 4.01
N PHE A 211 2.15 -6.12 3.63
CA PHE A 211 3.26 -5.85 4.56
C PHE A 211 3.04 -4.53 5.34
N GLY A 212 2.36 -3.55 4.76
CA GLY A 212 2.08 -2.25 5.39
C GLY A 212 1.34 -2.34 6.73
N HIS A 213 0.64 -3.46 7.00
CA HIS A 213 0.04 -3.73 8.31
C HIS A 213 1.05 -3.89 9.46
N SER A 214 2.31 -4.23 9.18
CA SER A 214 3.40 -4.24 10.18
C SER A 214 3.94 -2.85 10.46
N MET A 215 3.93 -1.97 9.46
CA MET A 215 4.47 -0.61 9.54
C MET A 215 3.63 0.37 10.37
N VAL A 216 2.38 0.02 10.68
CA VAL A 216 1.47 0.89 11.42
C VAL A 216 1.88 1.03 12.89
N ARG A 217 1.76 2.23 13.44
CA ARG A 217 2.00 2.56 14.85
C ARG A 217 0.71 2.46 15.68
N ASN A 218 0.87 2.34 17.01
CA ASN A 218 -0.26 2.41 17.95
C ASN A 218 -0.92 3.79 18.00
N SER A 219 -0.15 4.85 17.78
CA SER A 219 -0.57 6.24 17.85
C SER A 219 0.30 7.14 16.98
N TYR A 220 -0.21 8.32 16.64
CA TYR A 220 0.43 9.28 15.74
C TYR A 220 0.33 10.71 16.28
N ALA A 221 1.43 11.44 16.26
CA ALA A 221 1.46 12.88 16.48
C ALA A 221 1.06 13.62 15.19
N LEU A 222 -0.23 13.89 15.02
CA LEU A 222 -0.76 14.50 13.79
C LEU A 222 -0.30 15.95 13.59
N ARG A 223 -0.07 16.69 14.68
CA ARG A 223 0.43 18.08 14.67
C ARG A 223 1.46 18.31 15.75
N ARG A 224 2.30 19.33 15.59
CA ARG A 224 3.24 19.75 16.65
C ARG A 224 2.48 20.23 17.88
N PHE A 225 3.05 19.95 19.06
CA PHE A 225 2.54 20.38 20.37
C PHE A 225 1.12 19.88 20.71
N GLN A 226 0.65 18.81 20.07
CA GLN A 226 -0.60 18.14 20.39
C GLN A 226 -0.33 16.70 20.88
N PRO A 227 -1.18 16.13 21.75
CA PRO A 227 -1.09 14.72 22.12
C PRO A 227 -1.16 13.80 20.90
N GLU A 228 -0.53 12.62 21.00
CA GLU A 228 -0.69 11.61 19.96
C GLU A 228 -2.13 11.09 19.92
N VAL A 229 -2.62 10.85 18.70
CA VAL A 229 -3.94 10.27 18.46
C VAL A 229 -3.80 8.76 18.30
N PRO A 230 -4.53 7.94 19.07
CA PRO A 230 -4.54 6.49 18.90
C PRO A 230 -5.00 6.09 17.49
N LEU A 231 -4.36 5.08 16.91
CA LEU A 231 -4.69 4.59 15.56
C LEU A 231 -6.18 4.23 15.44
N THR A 232 -6.77 3.61 16.46
CA THR A 232 -8.20 3.23 16.46
C THR A 232 -9.14 4.42 16.29
N SER A 233 -8.79 5.61 16.81
CA SER A 233 -9.57 6.84 16.65
C SER A 233 -9.48 7.45 15.25
N LEU A 234 -8.50 7.02 14.46
CA LEU A 234 -8.32 7.44 13.07
C LEU A 234 -9.15 6.63 12.08
N PHE A 235 -9.77 5.52 12.52
CA PHE A 235 -10.73 4.75 11.72
C PHE A 235 -12.15 5.28 11.94
N ALA A 236 -12.65 6.09 11.01
CA ALA A 236 -13.95 6.74 11.11
C ALA A 236 -14.55 7.02 9.73
N SER A 237 -15.12 5.97 9.12
CA SER A 237 -15.78 6.06 7.80
C SER A 237 -17.05 6.91 7.87
N SER A 238 -17.33 7.64 6.78
CA SER A 238 -18.52 8.50 6.62
C SER A 238 -18.67 9.52 7.74
N GLN A 239 -17.56 9.98 8.31
CA GLN A 239 -17.53 10.99 9.36
C GLN A 239 -16.59 12.13 8.99
N LYS A 240 -17.05 13.35 9.23
CA LYS A 240 -16.26 14.56 9.00
C LYS A 240 -14.93 14.56 9.73
N ILE A 241 -13.93 15.21 9.14
CA ILE A 241 -12.66 15.46 9.80
C ILE A 241 -12.81 16.60 10.80
N GLU A 242 -12.50 16.31 12.07
CA GLU A 242 -12.42 17.29 13.15
C GLU A 242 -11.03 17.94 13.18
N ASP A 243 -10.94 19.16 13.73
CA ASP A 243 -9.67 19.91 13.80
C ASP A 243 -8.54 19.12 14.49
N LYS A 244 -8.86 18.38 15.56
CA LYS A 244 -7.90 17.52 16.26
C LYS A 244 -7.30 16.39 15.40
N HIS A 245 -7.95 16.05 14.28
CA HIS A 245 -7.54 14.96 13.37
C HIS A 245 -6.85 15.43 12.10
N VAL A 246 -6.70 16.74 11.91
CA VAL A 246 -6.00 17.28 10.74
C VAL A 246 -4.50 16.97 10.86
N VAL A 247 -3.95 16.49 9.74
CA VAL A 247 -2.56 16.07 9.62
C VAL A 247 -1.69 17.24 9.15
N GLN A 248 -0.59 17.47 9.87
CA GLN A 248 0.55 18.22 9.35
C GLN A 248 1.51 17.24 8.69
N TRP A 249 1.58 17.23 7.36
CA TRP A 249 2.34 16.23 6.60
C TRP A 249 3.83 16.16 6.93
N ARG A 250 4.45 17.27 7.35
CA ARG A 250 5.83 17.28 7.86
C ARG A 250 6.03 16.31 9.04
N ARG A 251 4.98 16.03 9.82
CA ARG A 251 5.02 14.99 10.86
C ARG A 251 5.21 13.60 10.26
N PHE A 252 4.61 13.33 9.11
CA PHE A 252 4.62 12.01 8.46
C PHE A 252 5.78 11.81 7.49
N PHE A 253 6.40 12.87 6.97
CA PHE A 253 7.45 12.81 5.94
C PHE A 253 8.72 13.61 6.28
N GLY A 254 9.04 13.86 7.56
CA GLY A 254 10.26 14.59 7.92
C GLY A 254 10.61 14.76 9.41
N ASP A 255 9.64 15.04 10.29
CA ASP A 255 9.88 15.32 11.71
C ASP A 255 10.17 14.04 12.56
N ASN A 256 10.83 13.04 11.97
CA ASN A 256 11.24 11.78 12.62
C ASN A 256 10.11 10.88 13.16
N GLN A 257 8.85 11.08 12.78
CA GLN A 257 7.82 10.07 13.03
C GLN A 257 7.99 8.93 12.03
N LYS A 258 8.68 7.89 12.45
CA LYS A 258 8.99 6.73 11.61
C LYS A 258 7.91 5.66 11.67
N ALA A 259 7.77 4.91 10.59
CA ALA A 259 6.98 3.70 10.56
C ALA A 259 7.57 2.64 11.52
N ASN A 260 6.76 1.68 11.90
CA ASN A 260 7.28 0.45 12.48
C ASN A 260 8.03 -0.37 11.42
N LYS A 261 8.93 -1.24 11.86
CA LYS A 261 9.65 -2.17 10.98
C LYS A 261 8.72 -3.14 10.27
N ILE A 262 9.19 -3.64 9.14
CA ILE A 262 8.54 -4.70 8.36
C ILE A 262 8.97 -6.05 8.94
N ASP A 263 8.26 -6.51 9.96
CA ASP A 263 8.52 -7.78 10.63
C ASP A 263 7.22 -8.44 11.13
N LEU A 264 7.36 -9.49 11.93
CA LEU A 264 6.24 -10.25 12.51
C LEU A 264 5.69 -9.61 13.80
N SER A 265 6.21 -8.47 14.24
CA SER A 265 5.77 -7.72 15.43
C SER A 265 4.74 -6.68 15.02
N LEU A 266 3.47 -6.93 15.34
CA LEU A 266 2.37 -6.04 14.94
C LEU A 266 2.01 -5.07 16.07
N ALA A 267 1.58 -3.86 15.69
CA ALA A 267 1.07 -2.91 16.67
C ALA A 267 -0.22 -3.43 17.31
N ASP A 268 -0.32 -3.37 18.64
CA ASP A 268 -1.51 -3.79 19.40
C ASP A 268 -2.81 -3.16 18.89
N ALA A 269 -2.75 -1.92 18.42
CA ALA A 269 -3.90 -1.25 17.79
C ALA A 269 -4.48 -2.04 16.60
N MET A 270 -3.68 -2.81 15.86
CA MET A 270 -4.15 -3.68 14.77
C MET A 270 -5.05 -4.82 15.24
N SER A 271 -4.84 -5.30 16.47
CA SER A 271 -5.72 -6.29 17.10
C SER A 271 -7.09 -5.73 17.45
N LYS A 272 -7.17 -4.41 17.65
CA LYS A 272 -8.34 -3.67 18.12
C LYS A 272 -9.15 -3.06 16.98
N ILE A 273 -8.60 -2.97 15.78
CA ILE A 273 -9.35 -2.53 14.59
C ILE A 273 -10.33 -3.63 14.20
N ARG A 274 -11.62 -3.27 14.19
CA ARG A 274 -12.71 -4.18 13.85
C ARG A 274 -13.49 -3.59 12.69
N PHE A 275 -13.67 -4.37 11.64
CA PHE A 275 -14.51 -4.02 10.50
C PHE A 275 -15.85 -4.73 10.63
N PRO A 276 -16.97 -4.10 10.21
CA PRO A 276 -18.23 -4.80 10.05
C PRO A 276 -18.04 -6.04 9.18
N SER A 277 -18.53 -7.19 9.64
CA SER A 277 -18.80 -8.35 8.80
C SER A 277 -20.19 -8.86 9.16
N GLY A 278 -21.01 -9.11 8.15
CA GLY A 278 -22.34 -9.68 8.33
C GLY A 278 -22.31 -10.90 9.26
N ASN A 279 -23.28 -10.92 10.19
CA ASN A 279 -23.52 -11.92 11.23
C ASN A 279 -22.32 -12.20 12.19
N ALA A 280 -22.17 -11.29 13.16
CA ALA A 280 -21.86 -11.55 14.58
C ALA A 280 -20.46 -11.96 15.05
N GLU A 281 -19.43 -12.06 14.21
CA GLU A 281 -18.03 -12.09 14.69
C GLU A 281 -17.15 -11.04 14.00
N MET A 282 -16.55 -10.16 14.81
CA MET A 282 -15.55 -9.20 14.32
C MET A 282 -14.23 -9.92 14.07
N ILE A 283 -13.98 -10.33 12.83
CA ILE A 283 -12.72 -11.00 12.47
C ILE A 283 -11.58 -9.98 12.50
N ARG A 284 -10.54 -10.27 13.29
CA ARG A 284 -9.32 -9.45 13.41
C ARG A 284 -8.63 -9.34 12.04
N VAL A 285 -8.10 -8.15 11.73
CA VAL A 285 -7.44 -7.85 10.45
C VAL A 285 -6.35 -8.86 10.10
N ILE A 286 -5.60 -9.31 11.11
CA ILE A 286 -4.52 -10.30 10.98
C ILE A 286 -5.04 -11.63 10.43
N PHE A 287 -6.13 -12.16 10.99
CA PHE A 287 -6.70 -13.41 10.51
C PHE A 287 -7.31 -13.25 9.11
N LYS A 288 -7.95 -12.10 8.81
CA LYS A 288 -8.43 -11.78 7.46
C LYS A 288 -7.29 -11.76 6.43
N ASN A 289 -6.07 -11.38 6.81
CA ASN A 289 -4.91 -11.42 5.92
C ASN A 289 -4.50 -12.85 5.56
N LEU A 290 -4.39 -13.74 6.55
CA LEU A 290 -4.06 -15.14 6.32
C LEU A 290 -5.14 -15.84 5.49
N LEU A 291 -6.42 -15.60 5.82
CA LEU A 291 -7.54 -16.16 5.06
C LEU A 291 -7.60 -15.64 3.62
N ALA A 292 -7.24 -14.38 3.36
CA ALA A 292 -7.23 -13.86 1.99
C ALA A 292 -6.26 -14.63 1.09
N GLY A 293 -5.07 -14.97 1.60
CA GLY A 293 -4.12 -15.83 0.90
C GLY A 293 -4.65 -17.25 0.69
N LEU A 294 -5.24 -17.86 1.73
CA LEU A 294 -5.82 -19.20 1.63
C LEU A 294 -6.98 -19.25 0.62
N ASN A 295 -7.91 -18.31 0.68
CA ASN A 295 -9.08 -18.23 -0.21
C ASN A 295 -8.68 -18.11 -1.69
N LYS A 296 -7.55 -17.45 -1.96
CA LYS A 296 -6.98 -17.31 -3.31
C LYS A 296 -6.02 -18.44 -3.68
N GLN A 297 -5.81 -19.41 -2.78
CA GLN A 297 -4.91 -20.53 -2.97
C GLN A 297 -3.51 -20.04 -3.36
N ILE A 298 -3.02 -19.05 -2.60
CA ILE A 298 -1.67 -18.51 -2.75
C ILE A 298 -0.68 -19.53 -2.18
N PRO A 299 0.37 -19.91 -2.94
CA PRO A 299 1.40 -20.82 -2.45
C PRO A 299 2.25 -20.19 -1.35
N SER A 300 3.03 -21.01 -0.67
CA SER A 300 4.01 -20.53 0.30
C SER A 300 5.08 -19.68 -0.38
N GLY A 301 5.70 -18.77 0.38
CA GLY A 301 6.83 -17.99 -0.14
C GLY A 301 7.96 -18.89 -0.64
N TYR A 302 8.24 -19.98 0.08
CA TYR A 302 9.23 -20.98 -0.30
C TYR A 302 8.94 -21.60 -1.68
N SER A 303 7.68 -21.98 -1.93
CA SER A 303 7.25 -22.53 -3.23
C SER A 303 7.39 -21.52 -4.38
N ILE A 304 7.11 -20.23 -4.12
CA ILE A 304 7.32 -19.16 -5.11
C ILE A 304 8.80 -19.02 -5.42
N VAL A 305 9.67 -18.93 -4.40
CA VAL A 305 11.13 -18.86 -4.58
C VAL A 305 11.62 -20.04 -5.41
N LYS A 306 11.22 -21.26 -5.05
CA LYS A 306 11.63 -22.48 -5.77
C LYS A 306 11.20 -22.46 -7.22
N LYS A 307 10.00 -21.92 -7.52
CA LYS A 307 9.50 -21.79 -8.88
C LYS A 307 10.29 -20.76 -9.69
N ILE A 308 10.60 -19.59 -9.11
CA ILE A 308 11.45 -18.57 -9.75
C ILE A 308 12.84 -19.15 -10.04
N ASN A 309 13.46 -19.79 -9.04
CA ASN A 309 14.80 -20.37 -9.13
C ASN A 309 14.90 -21.59 -10.05
N SER A 310 13.79 -22.16 -10.49
CA SER A 310 13.78 -23.22 -11.52
C SER A 310 14.21 -22.72 -12.90
N GLN A 311 14.21 -21.40 -13.11
CA GLN A 311 14.76 -20.75 -14.31
C GLN A 311 16.15 -20.20 -13.99
N LEU A 312 17.18 -20.74 -14.65
CA LEU A 312 18.58 -20.40 -14.36
C LEU A 312 18.88 -18.91 -14.55
N ASP A 313 18.33 -18.28 -15.58
CA ASP A 313 18.54 -16.85 -15.85
C ASP A 313 17.94 -15.98 -14.75
N LEU A 314 16.74 -16.33 -14.26
CA LEU A 314 16.12 -15.63 -13.14
C LEU A 314 16.90 -15.84 -11.84
N LYS A 315 17.37 -17.06 -11.58
CA LYS A 315 18.19 -17.35 -10.38
C LYS A 315 19.47 -16.50 -10.39
N ALA A 316 20.15 -16.44 -11.53
CA ALA A 316 21.38 -15.66 -11.68
C ALA A 316 21.15 -14.15 -11.55
N CYS A 317 20.06 -13.64 -12.14
CA CYS A 317 19.71 -12.22 -12.12
C CYS A 317 19.22 -11.75 -10.74
N LEU A 318 18.22 -12.44 -10.19
CA LEU A 318 17.53 -12.04 -8.96
C LEU A 318 18.34 -12.38 -7.70
N GLN A 319 19.20 -13.40 -7.76
CA GLN A 319 19.99 -13.90 -6.62
C GLN A 319 19.11 -14.15 -5.39
N LEU A 320 17.95 -14.75 -5.62
CA LEU A 320 16.93 -15.04 -4.62
C LEU A 320 17.25 -16.39 -3.98
N GLU A 321 17.33 -16.43 -2.66
CA GLU A 321 17.52 -17.67 -1.91
C GLU A 321 16.32 -17.90 -0.97
N PRO A 322 15.85 -19.15 -0.83
CA PRO A 322 14.75 -19.43 0.07
C PRO A 322 15.18 -19.30 1.54
N LEU A 323 14.30 -18.80 2.39
CA LEU A 323 14.46 -18.85 3.85
C LEU A 323 14.71 -20.30 4.31
N SER A 324 15.69 -20.45 5.20
CA SER A 324 16.15 -21.74 5.71
C SER A 324 15.48 -22.16 7.02
N GLU A 325 15.03 -21.19 7.81
CA GLU A 325 14.51 -21.41 9.17
C GLU A 325 13.09 -20.84 9.30
N LEU A 326 12.31 -21.47 10.19
CA LEU A 326 11.01 -20.95 10.60
C LEU A 326 11.23 -19.83 11.64
N PRO A 327 10.39 -18.79 11.68
CA PRO A 327 10.42 -17.80 12.76
C PRO A 327 10.39 -18.47 14.14
N PRO A 328 11.26 -18.08 15.10
CA PRO A 328 11.29 -18.67 16.43
C PRO A 328 9.95 -18.63 17.17
N GLU A 329 9.16 -17.57 16.96
CA GLU A 329 7.81 -17.38 17.53
C GLU A 329 6.78 -18.41 17.03
N PHE A 330 7.08 -19.11 15.94
CA PHE A 330 6.23 -20.15 15.35
C PHE A 330 6.76 -21.57 15.59
N SER A 331 7.86 -21.71 16.35
CA SER A 331 8.54 -23.00 16.57
C SER A 331 7.71 -24.06 17.29
N ASP A 332 6.67 -23.66 18.02
CA ASP A 332 5.75 -24.52 18.75
C ASP A 332 4.43 -24.79 18.02
N ILE A 333 4.27 -24.32 16.78
CA ILE A 333 3.09 -24.59 15.96
C ILE A 333 3.32 -25.90 15.18
N ASP A 334 2.61 -26.95 15.57
CA ASP A 334 2.62 -28.23 14.86
C ASP A 334 2.20 -28.06 13.38
N GLU A 335 2.75 -28.89 12.50
CA GLU A 335 2.51 -28.89 11.04
C GLU A 335 3.02 -27.66 10.27
N LEU A 336 3.54 -26.64 10.95
CA LEU A 336 4.15 -25.47 10.34
C LEU A 336 5.66 -25.65 10.15
N SER A 337 6.15 -25.19 9.00
CA SER A 337 7.55 -25.21 8.61
C SER A 337 7.84 -24.03 7.69
N VAL A 338 9.12 -23.71 7.46
CA VAL A 338 9.47 -22.66 6.50
C VAL A 338 8.97 -22.98 5.08
N GLN A 339 8.80 -24.26 4.74
CA GLN A 339 8.35 -24.67 3.40
C GLN A 339 6.86 -24.42 3.14
N ASN A 340 6.02 -24.39 4.16
CA ASN A 340 4.57 -24.12 4.04
C ASN A 340 4.15 -22.82 4.74
N LEU A 341 5.10 -21.97 5.13
CA LEU A 341 4.83 -20.66 5.71
C LEU A 341 4.03 -19.77 4.72
N PRO A 342 2.86 -19.23 5.11
CA PRO A 342 2.04 -18.39 4.24
C PRO A 342 2.83 -17.20 3.68
N LEU A 343 2.54 -16.82 2.43
CA LEU A 343 3.32 -15.80 1.72
C LEU A 343 3.43 -14.47 2.48
N TRP A 344 2.36 -14.02 3.14
CA TRP A 344 2.38 -12.78 3.92
C TRP A 344 3.40 -12.84 5.07
N THR A 345 3.35 -13.89 5.90
CA THR A 345 4.29 -14.09 7.02
C THR A 345 5.70 -14.39 6.52
N TYR A 346 5.84 -15.07 5.37
CA TYR A 346 7.13 -15.30 4.74
C TYR A 346 7.82 -13.97 4.37
N ILE A 347 7.09 -13.03 3.77
CA ILE A 347 7.64 -11.72 3.38
C ILE A 347 8.04 -10.88 4.59
N LEU A 348 7.24 -10.91 5.66
CA LEU A 348 7.58 -10.23 6.92
C LEU A 348 8.84 -10.84 7.56
N HIS A 349 8.93 -12.17 7.59
CA HIS A 349 10.12 -12.86 8.09
C HIS A 349 11.36 -12.60 7.22
N GLU A 350 11.19 -12.59 5.89
CA GLU A 350 12.26 -12.27 4.95
C GLU A 350 12.80 -10.85 5.18
N ALA A 351 11.93 -9.86 5.33
CA ALA A 351 12.32 -8.49 5.63
C ALA A 351 13.08 -8.39 6.97
N ALA A 352 12.58 -9.04 8.03
CA ALA A 352 13.22 -9.08 9.34
C ALA A 352 14.62 -9.73 9.30
N THR A 353 14.79 -10.80 8.54
CA THR A 353 16.06 -11.56 8.49
C THR A 353 17.09 -10.95 7.55
N THR A 354 16.68 -10.37 6.43
CA THR A 354 17.60 -9.86 5.40
C THR A 354 18.00 -8.41 5.59
N HIS A 355 17.08 -7.60 6.12
CA HIS A 355 17.25 -6.16 6.23
C HIS A 355 16.91 -5.62 7.63
N ASP A 356 16.83 -6.48 8.65
CA ASP A 356 16.42 -6.09 10.01
C ASP A 356 15.07 -5.32 10.00
N GLY A 357 14.17 -5.70 9.10
CA GLY A 357 12.84 -5.09 8.94
C GLY A 357 12.85 -3.65 8.43
N GLU A 358 14.01 -3.11 8.02
CA GLU A 358 14.12 -1.74 7.54
C GLU A 358 13.53 -1.53 6.14
N ARG A 359 13.48 -2.59 5.35
CA ARG A 359 12.95 -2.62 3.98
C ARG A 359 12.52 -4.05 3.66
N LEU A 360 11.89 -4.24 2.51
CA LEU A 360 11.49 -5.57 2.06
C LEU A 360 12.70 -6.42 1.67
N GLY A 361 12.61 -7.72 1.94
CA GLY A 361 13.50 -8.72 1.35
C GLY A 361 13.29 -8.89 -0.16
N LYS A 362 14.07 -9.78 -0.79
CA LYS A 362 14.09 -9.92 -2.24
C LYS A 362 12.76 -10.44 -2.80
N LEU A 363 12.16 -11.50 -2.25
CA LEU A 363 10.89 -12.03 -2.74
C LEU A 363 9.78 -10.98 -2.61
N GLY A 364 9.65 -10.36 -1.43
CA GLY A 364 8.69 -9.28 -1.21
C GLY A 364 8.87 -8.14 -2.22
N SER A 365 10.13 -7.75 -2.46
CA SER A 365 10.47 -6.70 -3.41
C SER A 365 10.14 -7.07 -4.85
N ILE A 366 10.43 -8.30 -5.28
CA ILE A 366 10.14 -8.79 -6.65
C ILE A 366 8.64 -8.74 -6.93
N LEU A 367 7.82 -9.30 -6.03
CA LEU A 367 6.38 -9.39 -6.22
C LEU A 367 5.72 -8.01 -6.27
N ILE A 368 6.28 -7.02 -5.57
CA ILE A 368 5.78 -5.65 -5.52
C ILE A 368 6.27 -4.83 -6.70
N ALA A 369 7.57 -4.88 -6.99
CA ALA A 369 8.18 -4.18 -8.12
C ALA A 369 7.56 -4.63 -9.45
N ASP A 370 7.32 -5.94 -9.62
CA ASP A 370 6.81 -6.47 -10.88
C ASP A 370 5.40 -5.98 -11.22
N VAL A 371 4.50 -5.96 -10.24
CA VAL A 371 3.14 -5.47 -10.42
C VAL A 371 3.12 -3.95 -10.58
N LEU A 372 3.86 -3.20 -9.75
CA LEU A 372 3.87 -1.74 -9.85
C LEU A 372 4.60 -1.22 -11.08
N HIS A 373 5.63 -1.93 -11.56
CA HIS A 373 6.23 -1.63 -12.85
C HIS A 373 5.20 -1.77 -13.98
N ASP A 374 4.42 -2.86 -14.01
CA ASP A 374 3.39 -3.05 -15.04
C ASP A 374 2.24 -2.03 -14.89
N ALA A 375 1.84 -1.73 -13.65
CA ALA A 375 0.80 -0.74 -13.37
C ALA A 375 1.19 0.69 -13.78
N ILE A 376 2.48 1.04 -13.77
CA ILE A 376 2.97 2.36 -14.21
C ILE A 376 3.26 2.37 -15.72
N ASN A 377 3.76 1.26 -16.26
CA ASN A 377 4.16 1.14 -17.66
C ASN A 377 2.94 0.88 -18.57
N THR A 378 2.01 1.81 -18.59
CA THR A 378 0.75 1.69 -19.34
C THR A 378 0.78 2.47 -20.64
N LYS A 379 -0.13 2.13 -21.56
CA LYS A 379 -0.27 2.83 -22.84
C LYS A 379 -0.99 4.17 -22.69
N ALA A 380 -1.79 4.34 -21.64
CA ALA A 380 -2.64 5.51 -21.45
C ALA A 380 -1.83 6.72 -20.99
N LEU A 381 -1.02 6.56 -19.93
CA LEU A 381 -0.20 7.63 -19.38
C LEU A 381 0.90 7.05 -18.49
N SER A 382 2.15 7.39 -18.77
CA SER A 382 3.29 6.83 -18.05
C SER A 382 4.47 7.79 -17.97
N ILE A 383 5.19 7.75 -16.85
CA ILE A 383 6.54 8.33 -16.72
C ILE A 383 7.62 7.49 -17.44
N PHE A 384 7.27 6.33 -18.00
CA PHE A 384 8.19 5.45 -18.72
C PHE A 384 8.27 5.88 -20.18
N LYS A 385 9.45 5.72 -20.78
CA LYS A 385 9.66 5.93 -22.22
C LYS A 385 9.86 4.60 -22.91
N ASN A 386 8.98 4.25 -23.85
CA ASN A 386 9.07 3.00 -24.63
C ASN A 386 9.21 1.75 -23.75
N GLY A 387 8.51 1.70 -22.61
CA GLY A 387 8.56 0.55 -21.71
C GLY A 387 9.70 0.58 -20.69
N VAL A 388 10.52 1.63 -20.67
CA VAL A 388 11.70 1.74 -19.80
C VAL A 388 11.60 2.97 -18.91
N TYR A 389 11.82 2.80 -17.61
CA TYR A 389 11.97 3.93 -16.71
C TYR A 389 13.31 4.63 -16.94
N ASP A 390 13.27 5.94 -17.10
CA ASP A 390 14.45 6.79 -17.17
C ASP A 390 14.18 8.06 -16.35
N LYS A 391 14.94 8.26 -15.28
CA LYS A 391 14.70 9.38 -14.35
C LYS A 391 14.81 10.73 -15.06
N HIS A 392 15.76 10.91 -15.97
CA HIS A 392 15.90 12.17 -16.71
C HIS A 392 14.69 12.47 -17.59
N HIS A 393 14.16 11.46 -18.29
CA HIS A 393 12.93 11.59 -19.04
C HIS A 393 11.75 11.93 -18.14
N ALA A 394 11.57 11.22 -17.03
CA ALA A 394 10.48 11.49 -16.09
C ALA A 394 10.56 12.92 -15.51
N LEU A 395 11.77 13.39 -15.20
CA LEU A 395 12.01 14.78 -14.77
C LEU A 395 11.66 15.81 -15.85
N ASN A 396 11.92 15.50 -17.12
CA ASN A 396 11.54 16.38 -18.23
C ASN A 396 10.02 16.40 -18.44
N VAL A 397 9.35 15.25 -18.27
CA VAL A 397 7.88 15.16 -18.29
C VAL A 397 7.26 15.97 -17.15
N LEU A 398 7.94 16.06 -16.01
CA LEU A 398 7.53 16.86 -14.84
C LEU A 398 8.11 18.28 -14.84
N ALA A 399 8.54 18.77 -16.00
CA ALA A 399 8.96 20.14 -16.33
C ALA A 399 8.45 21.21 -15.36
N ASP A 400 7.12 21.33 -15.36
CA ASP A 400 6.39 22.44 -14.76
C ASP A 400 6.25 22.31 -13.24
N VAL A 401 6.32 21.09 -12.70
CA VAL A 401 6.00 20.81 -11.29
C VAL A 401 7.20 20.35 -10.47
N LYS A 402 8.32 20.01 -11.11
CA LYS A 402 9.50 19.44 -10.43
C LYS A 402 10.07 20.33 -9.34
N ASP A 403 10.02 21.65 -9.49
CA ASP A 403 10.57 22.60 -8.52
C ASP A 403 9.83 22.58 -7.18
N ARG A 404 8.60 22.02 -7.16
CA ARG A 404 7.83 21.82 -5.93
C ARG A 404 8.10 20.47 -5.27
N LEU A 405 8.63 19.53 -6.04
CA LEU A 405 8.79 18.13 -5.65
C LEU A 405 10.22 17.79 -5.23
N LEU A 406 11.21 18.46 -5.83
CA LEU A 406 12.60 18.05 -5.76
C LEU A 406 13.45 19.00 -4.92
N ASP A 407 14.47 18.46 -4.26
CA ASP A 407 15.57 19.23 -3.69
C ASP A 407 16.58 19.70 -4.77
N GLU A 408 17.65 20.37 -4.34
CA GLU A 408 18.71 20.88 -5.23
C GLU A 408 19.48 19.75 -5.95
N ASP A 409 19.43 18.53 -5.42
CA ASP A 409 20.10 17.34 -5.94
C ASP A 409 19.16 16.49 -6.83
N ASN A 410 17.96 16.97 -7.14
CA ASN A 410 16.90 16.24 -7.88
C ASN A 410 16.42 14.95 -7.19
N ASN A 411 16.47 14.89 -5.87
CA ASN A 411 15.79 13.87 -5.07
C ASN A 411 14.40 14.35 -4.67
N VAL A 412 13.47 13.42 -4.51
CA VAL A 412 12.11 13.75 -4.03
C VAL A 412 12.18 14.21 -2.58
N ASP A 413 11.82 15.46 -2.34
CA ASP A 413 11.65 16.03 -1.01
C ASP A 413 10.14 16.15 -0.73
N LEU A 414 9.61 15.16 -0.01
CA LEU A 414 8.20 15.18 0.37
C LEU A 414 7.87 16.28 1.38
N ASN A 415 8.80 16.73 2.23
CA ASN A 415 8.52 17.87 3.11
C ASN A 415 8.27 19.12 2.27
N LYS A 416 9.11 19.35 1.27
CA LYS A 416 8.91 20.40 0.28
C LYS A 416 7.58 20.19 -0.42
N PHE A 417 7.34 19.04 -1.03
CA PHE A 417 6.13 18.75 -1.80
C PHE A 417 4.84 18.99 -1.01
N PHE A 418 4.77 18.49 0.22
CA PHE A 418 3.61 18.67 1.08
C PHE A 418 3.48 20.07 1.69
N SER A 419 4.55 20.86 1.77
CA SER A 419 4.51 22.22 2.34
C SER A 419 3.93 23.28 1.42
N VAL A 420 3.93 23.03 0.11
CA VAL A 420 3.45 24.00 -0.91
C VAL A 420 1.93 23.87 -1.15
N ILE A 421 1.26 22.90 -0.54
CA ILE A 421 -0.19 22.63 -0.70
C ILE A 421 -0.91 22.91 0.61
#